data_AF-A0A7C4RAG4-F1
#
_entry.id   AF-A0A7C4RAG4-F1
#
_cell.length_a   1.000
_cell.length_b   1.000
_cell.length_c   1.000
_cell.angle_alpha   90.00
_cell.angle_beta   90.00
_cell.angle_gamma   90.00
#
_symmetry.space_group_name_H-M   'P 1'
#
loop_
_entity.id
_entity.type
_entity.pdbx_description
1 polymer ?
#
loop_
_entity_poly.entity_id
_entity_poly.type
_entity_poly.pdbx_seq_one_letter_code
_entity_poly.pdbx_strand_id
1 'polypeptide(L)'
;MTRSYKWLGGIGYILLLIPFANIVGFILVGIAWIMAGSDTRQGIFKATGILMFITMILTVVILASWFPMIGSLITGMPLDEYPSIPPPRLLQEFLGNIGLFLMIIGVVAVLSIVQWILELVSHFRAAAVYNVKWFRRAGLMRIVTIIVAIIVIVLFIISVVSIGFSPTFFTTPSEIFNLIGLYMLGLIIPGILGLLSLIFSAISFFSISEAPHERRPSYLPPPPE
;
A
#
# COMPACT_ATOMS: atom_id res chain seq x y z
N MET A 1 -4.04 -28.91 9.64
CA MET A 1 -4.32 -27.55 10.14
C MET A 1 -5.29 -26.89 9.17
N THR A 2 -6.41 -26.38 9.67
CA THR A 2 -7.30 -25.51 8.89
C THR A 2 -6.49 -24.34 8.31
N ARG A 3 -6.74 -23.99 7.05
CA ARG A 3 -6.01 -22.92 6.33
C ARG A 3 -6.33 -21.55 6.93
N SER A 4 -5.76 -21.26 8.10
CA SER A 4 -6.05 -20.05 8.88
C SER A 4 -5.72 -18.77 8.11
N TYR A 5 -4.75 -18.83 7.19
CA TYR A 5 -4.41 -17.72 6.28
C TYR A 5 -5.57 -17.28 5.38
N LYS A 6 -6.55 -18.15 5.12
CA LYS A 6 -7.80 -17.82 4.43
C LYS A 6 -8.56 -16.70 5.17
N TRP A 7 -8.72 -16.91 6.48
CA TRP A 7 -9.45 -15.98 7.36
C TRP A 7 -8.62 -14.74 7.65
N LEU A 8 -7.32 -14.90 7.94
CA LEU A 8 -6.41 -13.79 8.19
C LEU A 8 -6.32 -12.85 6.98
N GLY A 9 -6.17 -13.40 5.77
CA GLY A 9 -6.10 -12.59 4.56
C GLY A 9 -7.43 -11.93 4.25
N GLY A 10 -8.54 -12.68 4.31
CA GLY A 10 -9.87 -12.14 4.03
C GLY A 10 -10.27 -11.01 4.98
N ILE A 11 -10.14 -11.23 6.29
CA ILE A 11 -10.41 -10.21 7.32
C ILE A 11 -9.41 -9.07 7.20
N GLY A 12 -8.13 -9.37 6.99
CA GLY A 12 -7.08 -8.37 6.83
C GLY A 12 -7.39 -7.37 5.71
N TYR A 13 -7.81 -7.85 4.54
CA TYR A 13 -8.21 -6.97 3.42
C TYR A 13 -9.48 -6.16 3.70
N ILE A 14 -10.41 -6.67 4.52
CA ILE A 14 -11.57 -5.89 4.98
C ILE A 14 -11.12 -4.78 5.95
N LEU A 15 -10.24 -5.09 6.89
CA LEU A 15 -9.75 -4.09 7.86
C LEU A 15 -8.96 -2.97 7.19
N LEU A 16 -8.30 -3.25 6.06
CA LEU A 16 -7.66 -2.20 5.24
C LEU A 16 -8.64 -1.12 4.73
N LEU A 17 -9.94 -1.40 4.70
CA LEU A 17 -10.98 -0.44 4.28
C LEU A 17 -11.40 0.50 5.40
N ILE A 18 -11.12 0.16 6.66
CA ILE A 18 -11.58 0.89 7.83
C ILE A 18 -10.42 1.74 8.34
N PRO A 19 -10.55 3.08 8.37
CA PRO A 19 -9.54 3.96 8.95
C PRO A 19 -9.17 3.52 10.37
N PHE A 20 -7.90 3.65 10.74
CA PHE A 20 -7.31 3.22 12.02
C PHE A 20 -7.23 1.69 12.24
N ALA A 21 -8.21 0.91 11.77
CA ALA A 21 -8.12 -0.55 11.77
C ALA A 21 -7.23 -1.11 10.66
N ASN A 22 -6.93 -0.30 9.65
CA ASN A 22 -6.04 -0.65 8.54
C ASN A 22 -4.63 -1.08 8.98
N ILE A 23 -4.11 -0.57 10.11
CA ILE A 23 -2.83 -1.02 10.69
C ILE A 23 -2.89 -2.51 11.03
N VAL A 24 -3.96 -2.95 11.68
CA VAL A 24 -4.21 -4.36 11.97
C VAL A 24 -4.41 -5.14 10.68
N GLY A 25 -5.12 -4.55 9.70
CA GLY A 25 -5.28 -5.11 8.36
C GLY A 25 -3.97 -5.47 7.69
N PHE A 26 -2.99 -4.55 7.66
CA PHE A 26 -1.67 -4.80 7.08
C PHE A 26 -0.94 -5.97 7.75
N ILE A 27 -1.00 -6.06 9.08
CA ILE A 27 -0.40 -7.16 9.84
C ILE A 27 -1.03 -8.48 9.42
N LEU A 28 -2.36 -8.57 9.42
CA LEU A 28 -3.08 -9.81 9.09
C LEU A 28 -2.82 -10.26 7.64
N VAL A 29 -2.82 -9.32 6.69
CA VAL A 29 -2.51 -9.61 5.28
C VAL A 29 -1.06 -10.10 5.14
N GLY A 30 -0.11 -9.47 5.82
CA GLY A 30 1.29 -9.89 5.83
C GLY A 30 1.47 -11.32 6.35
N ILE A 31 0.85 -11.65 7.49
CA ILE A 31 0.86 -13.02 8.05
C ILE A 31 0.22 -13.99 7.07
N ALA A 32 -0.93 -13.64 6.48
CA ALA A 32 -1.63 -14.50 5.53
C ALA A 32 -0.75 -14.87 4.33
N TRP A 33 0.00 -13.91 3.76
CA TRP A 33 0.93 -14.17 2.66
C TRP A 33 2.13 -15.04 3.08
N ILE A 34 2.69 -14.83 4.28
CA ILE A 34 3.78 -15.67 4.80
C ILE A 34 3.33 -17.12 5.02
N MET A 35 2.16 -17.31 5.62
CA MET A 35 1.57 -18.62 5.87
C MET A 35 1.21 -19.32 4.56
N ALA A 36 0.54 -18.61 3.63
CA ALA A 36 0.22 -19.10 2.30
C ALA A 36 1.48 -19.53 1.54
N GLY A 37 2.56 -18.74 1.60
CA GLY A 37 3.85 -19.09 1.01
C GLY A 37 4.53 -20.28 1.64
N SER A 38 4.34 -20.49 2.94
CA SER A 38 4.87 -21.65 3.66
C SER A 38 4.12 -22.93 3.29
N ASP A 39 2.79 -22.88 3.24
CA ASP A 39 1.92 -24.00 2.84
C ASP A 39 2.17 -24.42 1.38
N THR A 40 2.25 -23.44 0.48
CA THR A 40 2.39 -23.69 -0.97
C THR A 40 3.84 -23.76 -1.46
N ARG A 41 4.82 -23.57 -0.57
CA ARG A 41 6.27 -23.44 -0.89
C ARG A 41 6.56 -22.38 -1.96
N GLN A 42 5.77 -21.31 -2.04
CA GLN A 42 5.99 -20.19 -2.95
C GLN A 42 6.78 -19.09 -2.24
N GLY A 43 8.05 -18.91 -2.64
CA GLY A 43 8.92 -17.88 -2.06
C GLY A 43 8.38 -16.47 -2.24
N ILE A 44 7.69 -16.20 -3.36
CA ILE A 44 7.13 -14.87 -3.66
C ILE A 44 6.05 -14.42 -2.68
N PHE A 45 5.23 -15.36 -2.18
CA PHE A 45 4.22 -15.06 -1.16
C PHE A 45 4.88 -14.70 0.17
N LYS A 46 5.93 -15.45 0.57
CA LYS A 46 6.69 -15.13 1.78
C LYS A 46 7.35 -13.75 1.68
N ALA A 47 8.02 -13.47 0.55
CA ALA A 47 8.66 -12.19 0.30
C ALA A 47 7.66 -11.03 0.34
N THR A 48 6.47 -11.21 -0.25
CA THR A 48 5.39 -10.21 -0.20
C THR A 48 4.99 -9.89 1.24
N GLY A 49 4.71 -10.91 2.05
CA GLY A 49 4.29 -10.68 3.42
C GLY A 49 5.40 -10.10 4.32
N ILE A 50 6.66 -10.53 4.15
CA ILE A 50 7.80 -9.95 4.87
C ILE A 50 7.97 -8.47 4.50
N LEU A 51 7.88 -8.14 3.21
CA LEU A 51 8.06 -6.77 2.77
C LEU A 51 6.92 -5.86 3.26
N MET A 52 5.68 -6.36 3.31
CA MET A 52 4.56 -5.68 3.96
C MET A 52 4.84 -5.28 5.41
N PHE A 53 5.50 -6.14 6.19
CA PHE A 53 5.92 -5.80 7.54
C PHE A 53 7.00 -4.73 7.57
N ILE A 54 8.03 -4.88 6.74
CA ILE A 54 9.16 -3.95 6.69
C ILE A 54 8.67 -2.55 6.32
N THR A 55 7.86 -2.42 5.27
CA THR A 55 7.34 -1.11 4.85
C THR A 55 6.40 -0.53 5.89
N MET A 56 5.51 -1.33 6.49
CA MET A 56 4.60 -0.85 7.52
C MET A 56 5.37 -0.30 8.72
N ILE A 57 6.37 -1.03 9.23
CA ILE A 57 7.20 -0.58 10.36
C ILE A 57 7.92 0.72 9.98
N LEU A 58 8.53 0.79 8.80
CA LEU A 58 9.21 2.00 8.33
C LEU A 58 8.25 3.18 8.22
N THR A 59 7.05 2.98 7.64
CA THR A 59 6.03 4.03 7.53
C THR A 59 5.56 4.49 8.91
N VAL A 60 5.34 3.59 9.87
CA VAL A 60 4.95 3.97 11.24
C VAL A 60 6.05 4.76 11.93
N VAL A 61 7.31 4.34 11.82
CA VAL A 61 8.47 5.05 12.39
C VAL A 61 8.59 6.45 11.79
N ILE A 62 8.39 6.59 10.48
CA ILE A 62 8.37 7.89 9.81
C ILE A 62 7.18 8.72 10.32
N LEU A 63 5.95 8.21 10.30
CA LEU A 63 4.79 9.00 10.76
C LEU A 63 4.90 9.41 12.23
N ALA A 64 5.42 8.53 13.10
CA ALA A 64 5.62 8.82 14.51
C ALA A 64 6.66 9.94 14.73
N SER A 65 7.71 10.00 13.91
CA SER A 65 8.69 11.10 14.00
C SER A 65 8.12 12.46 13.55
N TRP A 66 7.00 12.47 12.82
CA TRP A 66 6.32 13.68 12.32
C TRP A 66 5.14 14.14 13.19
N PHE A 67 4.65 13.29 14.08
CA PHE A 67 3.51 13.58 14.97
C PHE A 67 3.66 14.90 15.76
N PRO A 68 4.84 15.22 16.33
CA PRO A 68 5.00 16.46 17.08
C PRO A 68 4.95 17.71 16.18
N MET A 69 5.49 17.63 14.97
CA MET A 69 5.50 18.73 14.01
C MET A 69 4.07 19.04 13.50
N ILE A 70 3.29 18.00 13.20
CA ILE A 70 1.88 18.15 12.83
C ILE A 70 1.08 18.74 14.01
N GLY A 71 1.34 18.29 15.23
CA GLY A 71 0.72 18.83 16.45
C GLY A 71 0.95 20.34 16.63
N SER A 72 2.20 20.80 16.46
CA SER A 72 2.54 22.23 16.52
C SER A 72 1.84 23.05 15.43
N LEU A 73 1.78 22.54 14.19
CA LEU A 73 1.07 23.21 13.08
C LEU A 73 -0.43 23.36 13.33
N ILE A 74 -1.06 22.37 13.97
CA ILE A 74 -2.51 22.38 14.25
C ILE A 74 -2.86 23.27 15.44
N THR A 75 -2.03 23.23 16.49
CA THR A 75 -2.33 23.89 17.77
C THR A 75 -1.75 25.30 17.87
N GLY A 76 -0.85 25.68 16.95
CA GLY A 76 -0.10 26.93 17.03
C GLY A 76 0.88 26.97 18.21
N MET A 77 1.03 25.87 18.95
CA MET A 77 1.96 25.79 20.07
C MET A 77 3.40 25.77 19.55
N PRO A 78 4.32 26.50 20.19
CA PRO A 78 5.75 26.37 19.95
C PRO A 78 6.16 24.90 20.06
N LEU A 79 7.00 24.45 19.14
CA LEU A 79 7.47 23.07 19.07
C LEU A 79 8.00 22.65 20.47
N ASP A 80 8.72 23.51 21.16
CA ASP A 80 9.30 23.36 22.50
C ASP A 80 8.33 23.08 23.66
N GLU A 81 7.02 23.32 23.50
CA GLU A 81 6.01 23.04 24.55
C GLU A 81 5.40 21.64 24.44
N TYR A 82 5.62 20.91 23.34
CA TYR A 82 5.17 19.52 23.24
C TYR A 82 6.10 18.59 24.03
N PRO A 83 5.56 17.67 24.86
CA PRO A 83 6.33 16.75 25.70
C PRO A 83 7.30 15.81 24.95
N SER A 84 7.28 15.84 23.62
CA SER A 84 7.99 14.93 22.72
C SER A 84 8.82 15.66 21.65
N ILE A 85 8.99 16.97 21.75
CA ILE A 85 9.76 17.74 20.77
C ILE A 85 11.18 17.98 21.23
N PRO A 86 12.15 17.80 20.31
CA PRO A 86 13.52 18.13 20.61
C PRO A 86 13.84 19.58 20.12
N PRO A 87 14.74 20.31 20.80
CA PRO A 87 14.83 21.79 20.86
C PRO A 87 15.07 22.50 19.50
N PRO A 88 14.92 23.85 19.40
CA PRO A 88 15.08 24.65 18.16
C PRO A 88 16.34 24.39 17.31
N ARG A 89 17.39 23.84 17.93
CA ARG A 89 18.60 23.33 17.28
C ARG A 89 18.29 22.25 16.23
N LEU A 90 17.21 21.48 16.42
CA LEU A 90 16.79 20.40 15.53
C LEU A 90 16.06 20.82 14.28
N LEU A 91 15.44 22.01 14.23
CA LEU A 91 14.97 22.55 12.96
C LEU A 91 16.16 22.93 12.06
N GLN A 92 17.24 23.45 12.65
CA GLN A 92 18.52 23.69 11.97
C GLN A 92 19.23 22.39 11.59
N GLU A 93 19.27 21.38 12.47
CA GLU A 93 19.79 20.05 12.12
C GLU A 93 18.90 19.35 11.08
N PHE A 94 17.59 19.60 11.05
CA PHE A 94 16.66 19.06 10.06
C PHE A 94 16.85 19.69 8.68
N LEU A 95 16.98 21.01 8.60
CA LEU A 95 17.36 21.70 7.35
C LEU A 95 18.76 21.24 6.88
N GLY A 96 19.69 20.99 7.82
CA GLY A 96 20.99 20.38 7.54
C GLY A 96 20.90 18.90 7.09
N ASN A 97 19.87 18.18 7.53
CA ASN A 97 19.62 16.77 7.22
C ASN A 97 18.53 16.56 6.18
N ILE A 98 18.08 17.61 5.47
CA ILE A 98 17.02 17.48 4.46
C ILE A 98 17.42 16.48 3.36
N GLY A 99 18.72 16.38 3.06
CA GLY A 99 19.26 15.35 2.17
C GLY A 99 19.09 13.93 2.70
N LEU A 100 19.35 13.70 3.98
CA LEU A 100 19.13 12.40 4.64
C LEU A 100 17.63 12.07 4.71
N PHE A 101 16.80 13.08 4.96
CA PHE A 101 15.34 12.94 4.94
C PHE A 101 14.81 12.54 3.57
N LEU A 102 15.18 13.27 2.51
CA LEU A 102 14.81 12.94 1.14
C LEU A 102 15.34 11.55 0.73
N MET A 103 16.52 11.17 1.22
CA MET A 103 17.06 9.83 1.03
C MET A 103 16.18 8.76 1.69
N ILE A 104 15.77 8.93 2.96
CA ILE A 104 14.88 7.98 3.65
C ILE A 104 13.54 7.86 2.94
N ILE A 105 12.93 8.99 2.54
CA ILE A 105 11.69 8.98 1.75
C ILE A 105 11.90 8.24 0.44
N GLY A 106 13.00 8.51 -0.26
CA GLY A 106 13.34 7.82 -1.50
C GLY A 106 13.44 6.31 -1.31
N VAL A 107 14.11 5.84 -0.25
CA VAL A 107 14.23 4.41 0.08
C VAL A 107 12.85 3.81 0.36
N VAL A 108 12.03 4.45 1.18
CA VAL A 108 10.68 3.94 1.50
C VAL A 108 9.78 3.93 0.27
N ALA A 109 9.89 4.94 -0.61
CA ALA A 109 9.16 4.97 -1.87
C ALA A 109 9.55 3.78 -2.76
N VAL A 110 10.86 3.51 -2.91
CA VAL A 110 11.35 2.34 -3.67
C VAL A 110 10.84 1.03 -3.06
N LEU A 111 10.95 0.86 -1.74
CA LEU A 111 10.45 -0.35 -1.07
C LEU A 111 8.93 -0.53 -1.24
N SER A 112 8.18 0.57 -1.20
CA SER A 112 6.72 0.55 -1.41
C SER A 112 6.37 0.14 -2.84
N ILE A 113 7.13 0.60 -3.83
CA ILE A 113 6.97 0.18 -5.23
C ILE A 113 7.28 -1.32 -5.37
N VAL A 114 8.40 -1.79 -4.81
CA VAL A 114 8.78 -3.20 -4.86
C VAL A 114 7.73 -4.07 -4.18
N GLN A 115 7.23 -3.65 -3.02
CA GLN A 115 6.12 -4.33 -2.34
C GLN A 115 4.88 -4.42 -3.20
N TRP A 116 4.48 -3.30 -3.80
CA TRP A 116 3.30 -3.27 -4.63
C TRP A 116 3.43 -4.23 -5.82
N ILE A 117 4.60 -4.29 -6.46
CA ILE A 117 4.91 -5.26 -7.52
C ILE A 117 4.83 -6.69 -7.00
N LEU A 118 5.46 -6.99 -5.86
CA LEU A 118 5.43 -8.34 -5.28
C LEU A 118 4.01 -8.75 -4.91
N GLU A 119 3.22 -7.85 -4.33
CA GLU A 119 1.81 -8.10 -4.02
C GLU A 119 1.03 -8.39 -5.30
N LEU A 120 1.26 -7.63 -6.37
CA LEU A 120 0.62 -7.83 -7.66
C LEU A 120 0.95 -9.22 -8.24
N VAL A 121 2.24 -9.59 -8.30
CA VAL A 121 2.68 -10.90 -8.79
C VAL A 121 2.12 -12.01 -7.91
N SER A 122 2.08 -11.81 -6.59
CA SER A 122 1.50 -12.76 -5.65
C SER A 122 0.01 -13.00 -5.90
N HIS A 123 -0.77 -11.99 -6.26
CA HIS A 123 -2.17 -12.18 -6.67
C HIS A 123 -2.27 -13.04 -7.93
N PHE A 124 -1.51 -12.77 -8.98
CA PHE A 124 -1.56 -13.59 -10.21
C PHE A 124 -1.11 -15.02 -9.96
N ARG A 125 -0.04 -15.20 -9.18
CA ARG A 125 0.48 -16.52 -8.82
C ARG A 125 -0.50 -17.28 -7.93
N ALA A 126 -1.13 -16.61 -6.95
CA ALA A 126 -2.16 -17.19 -6.09
C ALA A 126 -3.39 -17.65 -6.89
N ALA A 127 -3.78 -16.90 -7.92
CA ALA A 127 -4.88 -17.32 -8.79
C ALA A 127 -4.60 -18.66 -9.47
N ALA A 128 -3.35 -18.92 -9.87
CA ALA A 128 -2.94 -20.20 -10.46
C ALA A 128 -2.80 -21.31 -9.42
N VAL A 129 -2.16 -21.03 -8.27
CA VAL A 129 -1.90 -22.01 -7.21
C VAL A 129 -3.18 -22.48 -6.54
N TYR A 130 -4.08 -21.55 -6.20
CA TYR A 130 -5.33 -21.86 -5.50
C TYR A 130 -6.51 -22.14 -6.45
N ASN A 131 -6.33 -21.95 -7.77
CA ASN A 131 -7.38 -22.02 -8.78
C ASN A 131 -8.59 -21.10 -8.49
N VAL A 132 -8.32 -19.93 -7.90
CA VAL A 132 -9.35 -18.93 -7.54
C VAL A 132 -9.25 -17.72 -8.46
N LYS A 133 -10.25 -17.53 -9.32
CA LYS A 133 -10.28 -16.45 -10.33
C LYS A 133 -10.29 -15.04 -9.72
N TRP A 134 -10.80 -14.89 -8.50
CA TRP A 134 -10.89 -13.60 -7.81
C TRP A 134 -9.52 -12.97 -7.53
N PHE A 135 -8.48 -13.78 -7.26
CA PHE A 135 -7.12 -13.26 -7.11
C PHE A 135 -6.64 -12.55 -8.39
N ARG A 136 -6.92 -13.12 -9.57
CA ARG A 136 -6.56 -12.52 -10.85
C ARG A 136 -7.33 -11.22 -11.09
N ARG A 137 -8.62 -11.20 -10.76
CA ARG A 137 -9.46 -9.98 -10.87
C ARG A 137 -8.95 -8.88 -9.94
N ALA A 138 -8.62 -9.20 -8.70
CA ALA A 138 -8.06 -8.25 -7.74
C ALA A 138 -6.76 -7.64 -8.25
N GLY A 139 -5.83 -8.47 -8.76
CA GLY A 139 -4.58 -8.01 -9.37
C GLY A 139 -4.80 -7.10 -10.58
N LEU A 140 -5.70 -7.48 -11.50
CA LEU A 140 -6.06 -6.65 -12.65
C LEU A 140 -6.62 -5.29 -12.22
N MET A 141 -7.50 -5.24 -11.21
CA MET A 141 -8.03 -3.96 -10.69
C MET A 141 -6.93 -3.04 -10.18
N ARG A 142 -5.85 -3.55 -9.58
CA ARG A 142 -4.70 -2.73 -9.16
C ARG A 142 -3.96 -2.14 -10.34
N ILE A 143 -3.76 -2.91 -11.39
CA ILE A 143 -3.12 -2.43 -12.63
C ILE A 143 -3.96 -1.30 -13.21
N VAL A 144 -5.27 -1.51 -13.38
CA VAL A 144 -6.16 -0.49 -13.92
C VAL A 144 -6.19 0.74 -13.02
N THR A 145 -6.21 0.57 -11.70
CA THR A 145 -6.13 1.68 -10.72
C THR A 145 -4.89 2.53 -10.96
N ILE A 146 -3.72 1.92 -11.15
CA ILE A 146 -2.48 2.68 -11.40
C ILE A 146 -2.51 3.39 -12.74
N ILE A 147 -2.97 2.73 -13.81
CA ILE A 147 -3.07 3.35 -15.14
C ILE A 147 -3.95 4.60 -15.05
N VAL A 148 -5.12 4.49 -14.43
CA VAL A 148 -6.04 5.61 -14.26
C VAL A 148 -5.42 6.69 -13.35
N ALA A 149 -4.77 6.31 -12.25
CA ALA A 149 -4.11 7.27 -11.35
C ALA A 149 -2.99 8.05 -12.08
N ILE A 150 -2.18 7.39 -12.92
CA ILE A 150 -1.15 8.06 -13.73
C ILE A 150 -1.79 9.05 -14.69
N ILE A 151 -2.88 8.67 -15.38
CA ILE A 151 -3.60 9.59 -16.28
C ILE A 151 -4.09 10.82 -15.51
N VAL A 152 -4.69 10.64 -14.32
CA VAL A 152 -5.15 11.74 -13.48
C VAL A 152 -4.00 12.64 -13.05
N ILE A 153 -2.86 12.06 -12.65
CA ILE A 153 -1.66 12.82 -12.27
C ILE A 153 -1.10 13.62 -13.45
N VAL A 154 -1.02 13.02 -14.65
CA VAL A 154 -0.53 13.71 -15.85
C VAL A 154 -1.47 14.87 -16.23
N LEU A 155 -2.78 14.65 -16.22
CA LEU A 155 -3.77 15.70 -16.49
C LEU A 155 -3.72 16.82 -15.44
N PHE A 156 -3.49 16.46 -14.17
CA PHE A 156 -3.26 17.44 -13.10
C PHE A 156 -2.02 18.29 -13.37
N ILE A 157 -0.87 17.67 -13.69
CA ILE A 157 0.37 18.40 -13.99
C ILE A 157 0.16 19.34 -15.18
N ILE A 158 -0.47 18.88 -16.26
CA ILE A 158 -0.80 19.72 -17.43
C ILE A 158 -1.68 20.90 -17.00
N SER A 159 -2.69 20.66 -16.16
CA SER A 159 -3.59 21.71 -15.66
C SER A 159 -2.82 22.76 -14.87
N VAL A 160 -1.97 22.34 -13.93
CA VAL A 160 -1.12 23.25 -13.13
C VAL A 160 -0.19 24.06 -14.02
N VAL A 161 0.49 23.42 -14.98
CA VAL A 161 1.41 24.10 -15.90
C VAL A 161 0.66 25.10 -16.79
N SER A 162 -0.55 24.75 -17.24
CA SER A 162 -1.38 25.61 -18.11
C SER A 162 -1.89 26.88 -17.43
N ILE A 163 -2.10 26.84 -16.12
CA ILE A 163 -2.48 28.01 -15.31
C ILE A 163 -1.29 28.98 -15.13
N GLY A 164 -0.06 28.50 -15.37
CA GLY A 164 1.17 29.24 -15.17
C GLY A 164 1.55 29.26 -13.68
N PHE A 165 2.77 28.83 -13.37
CA PHE A 165 3.33 29.00 -12.03
C PHE A 165 3.67 30.48 -11.80
N SER A 166 2.65 31.33 -11.62
CA SER A 166 2.84 32.69 -11.13
C SER A 166 2.98 32.65 -9.61
N PRO A 167 3.92 33.38 -9.00
CA PRO A 167 3.99 33.54 -7.54
C PRO A 167 2.66 34.04 -6.93
N THR A 168 1.83 34.74 -7.72
CA THR A 168 0.51 35.22 -7.31
C THR A 168 -0.55 34.11 -7.21
N PHE A 169 -0.35 32.97 -7.87
CA PHE A 169 -1.28 31.81 -7.81
C PHE A 169 -1.41 31.26 -6.38
N PHE A 170 -0.34 31.35 -5.59
CA PHE A 170 -0.36 30.93 -4.18
C PHE A 170 -0.96 31.98 -3.22
N THR A 171 -1.34 33.15 -3.73
CA THR A 171 -1.85 34.26 -2.90
C THR A 171 -3.37 34.29 -2.79
N THR A 172 -4.09 33.54 -3.63
CA THR A 172 -5.55 33.46 -3.61
C THR A 172 -6.01 32.06 -3.15
N PRO A 173 -6.44 31.88 -1.88
CA PRO A 173 -6.81 30.56 -1.36
C PRO A 173 -7.86 29.83 -2.22
N SER A 174 -8.81 30.55 -2.83
CA SER A 174 -9.84 29.96 -3.68
C SER A 174 -9.30 29.24 -4.92
N GLU A 175 -8.21 29.71 -5.52
CA GLU A 175 -7.60 29.09 -6.70
C GLU A 175 -6.90 27.78 -6.31
N ILE A 176 -6.22 27.77 -5.16
CA ILE A 176 -5.62 26.57 -4.57
C ILE A 176 -6.70 25.53 -4.22
N PHE A 177 -7.77 25.95 -3.55
CA PHE A 177 -8.88 25.04 -3.20
C PHE A 177 -9.58 24.47 -4.44
N ASN A 178 -9.77 25.25 -5.50
CA ASN A 178 -10.34 24.77 -6.75
C ASN A 178 -9.42 23.74 -7.43
N LEU A 179 -8.11 24.00 -7.47
CA LEU A 179 -7.14 23.07 -8.04
C LEU A 179 -7.07 21.76 -7.25
N ILE A 180 -7.03 21.83 -5.92
CA ILE A 180 -7.09 20.65 -5.04
C ILE A 180 -8.43 19.92 -5.24
N GLY A 181 -9.55 20.64 -5.30
CA GLY A 181 -10.87 20.07 -5.52
C GLY A 181 -10.94 19.29 -6.84
N LEU A 182 -10.45 19.87 -7.93
CA LEU A 182 -10.37 19.20 -9.23
C LEU A 182 -9.51 17.93 -9.18
N TYR A 183 -8.37 17.99 -8.49
CA TYR A 183 -7.51 16.83 -8.29
C TYR A 183 -8.20 15.72 -7.47
N MET A 184 -8.84 16.09 -6.36
CA MET A 184 -9.60 15.16 -5.52
C MET A 184 -10.74 14.49 -6.30
N LEU A 185 -11.45 15.24 -7.15
CA LEU A 185 -12.47 14.67 -8.05
C LEU A 185 -11.86 13.66 -9.03
N GLY A 186 -10.71 13.97 -9.61
CA GLY A 186 -9.98 13.05 -10.48
C GLY A 186 -9.60 11.74 -9.78
N LEU A 187 -9.30 11.80 -8.48
CA LEU A 187 -8.93 10.62 -7.68
C LEU A 187 -10.12 9.73 -7.28
N ILE A 188 -11.38 10.15 -7.48
CA ILE A 188 -12.55 9.33 -7.13
C ILE A 188 -12.53 8.00 -7.89
N ILE A 189 -12.28 8.05 -9.21
CA ILE A 189 -12.29 6.84 -10.06
C ILE A 189 -11.19 5.84 -9.63
N PRO A 190 -9.89 6.21 -9.55
CA PRO A 190 -8.88 5.29 -9.07
C PRO A 190 -9.12 4.87 -7.61
N GLY A 191 -9.74 5.73 -6.78
CA GLY A 191 -10.17 5.36 -5.43
C GLY A 191 -11.19 4.22 -5.42
N ILE A 192 -12.23 4.29 -6.26
CA ILE A 192 -13.23 3.22 -6.41
C ILE A 192 -12.58 1.93 -6.94
N LEU A 193 -11.69 2.03 -7.93
CA LEU A 193 -11.00 0.87 -8.48
C LEU A 193 -10.08 0.21 -7.45
N GLY A 194 -9.38 1.01 -6.63
CA GLY A 194 -8.56 0.56 -5.52
C GLY A 194 -9.40 -0.15 -4.45
N LEU A 195 -10.54 0.43 -4.09
CA LEU A 195 -11.51 -0.18 -3.17
C LEU A 195 -11.99 -1.54 -3.67
N LEU A 196 -12.41 -1.62 -4.94
CA LEU A 196 -12.83 -2.88 -5.57
C LEU A 196 -11.71 -3.92 -5.58
N SER A 197 -10.45 -3.50 -5.78
CA SER A 197 -9.32 -4.40 -5.69
C SER A 197 -9.20 -5.05 -4.30
N LEU A 198 -9.33 -4.27 -3.23
CA LEU A 198 -9.27 -4.77 -1.85
C LEU A 198 -10.44 -5.72 -1.56
N ILE A 199 -11.64 -5.40 -2.03
CA ILE A 199 -12.81 -6.30 -1.90
C ILE A 199 -12.56 -7.63 -2.62
N PHE A 200 -12.05 -7.59 -3.86
CA PHE A 200 -11.73 -8.81 -4.60
C PHE A 200 -10.59 -9.61 -3.95
N SER A 201 -9.60 -8.95 -3.34
CA SER A 201 -8.56 -9.60 -2.53
C SER A 201 -9.18 -10.30 -1.31
N ALA A 202 -10.12 -9.67 -0.61
CA ALA A 202 -10.81 -10.30 0.51
C ALA A 202 -11.60 -11.55 0.07
N ILE A 203 -12.42 -11.41 -0.98
CA ILE A 203 -13.21 -12.52 -1.55
C ILE A 203 -12.27 -13.65 -2.00
N SER A 204 -11.12 -13.35 -2.60
CA SER A 204 -10.20 -14.37 -3.09
C SER A 204 -9.61 -15.19 -1.97
N PHE A 205 -9.24 -14.56 -0.84
CA PHE A 205 -8.81 -15.30 0.33
C PHE A 205 -9.92 -16.17 0.89
N PHE A 206 -11.14 -15.66 1.09
CA PHE A 206 -12.27 -16.48 1.57
C PHE A 206 -12.71 -17.59 0.59
N SER A 207 -12.30 -17.52 -0.67
CA SER A 207 -12.61 -18.54 -1.67
C SER A 207 -11.60 -19.69 -1.73
N ILE A 208 -10.52 -19.65 -0.94
CA ILE A 208 -9.54 -20.74 -0.91
C ILE A 208 -10.19 -22.02 -0.35
N SER A 209 -10.07 -23.13 -1.10
CA SER A 209 -10.54 -24.44 -0.67
C SER A 209 -9.73 -24.95 0.53
N GLU A 210 -10.38 -25.68 1.43
CA GLU A 210 -9.76 -26.27 2.61
C GLU A 210 -9.08 -27.62 2.32
N ALA A 211 -9.41 -28.22 1.17
CA ALA A 211 -8.81 -29.48 0.76
C ALA A 211 -7.28 -29.32 0.55
N PRO A 212 -6.47 -30.32 0.92
CA PRO A 212 -5.06 -30.34 0.59
C PRO A 212 -4.87 -30.12 -0.90
N HIS A 213 -3.89 -29.30 -1.29
CA HIS A 213 -3.53 -29.22 -2.69
C HIS A 213 -2.91 -30.55 -3.10
N GLU A 214 -3.64 -31.37 -3.86
CA GLU A 214 -3.04 -32.46 -4.62
C GLU A 214 -2.01 -31.84 -5.56
N ARG A 215 -0.73 -31.96 -5.21
CA ARG A 215 0.33 -31.76 -6.19
C ARG A 215 0.12 -32.85 -7.24
N ARG A 216 -0.08 -32.45 -8.50
CA ARG A 216 0.10 -33.41 -9.59
C ARG A 216 1.48 -34.05 -9.42
N PRO A 217 1.58 -35.39 -9.29
CA PRO A 217 2.86 -36.06 -9.24
C PRO A 217 3.64 -35.68 -10.50
N SER A 218 4.90 -35.24 -10.32
CA SER A 218 5.82 -34.95 -11.43
C SER A 218 6.35 -36.22 -12.11
N TYR A 219 5.93 -37.39 -11.64
CA TYR A 219 6.32 -38.68 -12.20
C TYR A 219 5.14 -39.23 -12.97
N LEU A 220 5.30 -39.31 -14.30
CA LEU A 220 4.49 -40.19 -15.12
C LEU A 220 4.68 -41.62 -14.60
N PRO A 221 3.62 -42.43 -14.48
CA PRO A 221 3.79 -43.84 -14.18
C PRO A 221 4.68 -44.49 -15.25
N PRO A 222 5.55 -45.44 -14.88
CA PRO A 222 6.36 -46.17 -15.85
C PRO A 222 5.43 -46.85 -16.89
N PRO A 223 5.85 -46.93 -18.16
CA PRO A 223 5.06 -47.60 -19.19
C PRO A 223 4.80 -49.07 -18.77
N PRO A 224 3.62 -49.61 -19.07
CA PRO A 224 3.32 -51.01 -18.82
C PRO A 224 4.30 -51.89 -19.62
N GLU A 225 4.90 -52.87 -18.93
CA GLU A 225 5.72 -53.94 -19.52
C GLU A 225 4.89 -54.88 -20.39
#